data_AF-A0A1J3F1K5-F1
#
_entry.id   AF-A0A1J3F1K5-F1
#
_cell.length_a   1.000
_cell.length_b   1.000
_cell.length_c   1.000
_cell.angle_alpha   90.00
_cell.angle_beta   90.00
_cell.angle_gamma   90.00
#
_symmetry.space_group_name_H-M   'P 1'
#
loop_
_entity.id
_entity.type
_entity.pdbx_description
1 polymer ?
#
loop_
_entity_poly.entity_id
_entity_poly.type
_entity_poly.pdbx_seq_one_letter_code
_entity_poly.pdbx_strand_id
1 'polypeptide(L)'
;MDALLQVPVGGFRFETGTSGSCCKPRNNLDSATNRFTGFNESESKSQNNPSSTTDSTVCSDYHPVFKYINDMLLMEEESSLLEDSLALQTAERSFFDVLHDQTPPSGEQEDDVSSAGNLSSVTSLHQPTSDFTEIANSNEVSTRRYRHRYDDDEEDDLESGRRSKLPAISTVDELAEKLEEVLLVCQKNKQEEATPNKTGRAKSSSNRSKQQITDQPVDMRNLLMQCAQAVASFDQSRAAEKLKEIREHSSSHGDATQRLGYHFAEALEARITGIMTTPVSATSSRTSMVDILKAYKGFVQACPTLIMCFYAANKTIFELASKATTLHIIDFGILYGFQWPCLIQALSTREGGPPMLRVTGIELPQPGFRPSERVEETGRRLKRFCDKFNVPFEYSFIAKKWETITLDDLVINSGETTVVNCILRLQYTPDETESLNSPRDTALKLFRDINPELFVFAEINGMYNSPFFLTRFREALFHCSSLFDMFEATTSEENDCRTLAERELIIRDAMSVIACEGPERFARPETYKQWQVRILRAGFRPAKLNKQIMKEGKEIVRQRYHKDFVIDNDNHWMFQGWKGRVLYALSCWKPAKKQ
;
A
#
# COMPACT_ATOMS: atom_id res chain seq x y z
N MET A 1 -43.75 -9.45 -47.44
CA MET A 1 -42.90 -8.26 -47.57
C MET A 1 -41.93 -8.14 -46.39
N ASP A 2 -40.87 -8.92 -46.27
CA ASP A 2 -40.57 -10.30 -46.71
C ASP A 2 -39.53 -10.82 -45.68
N ALA A 3 -39.61 -12.04 -45.15
CA ALA A 3 -39.57 -13.33 -45.85
C ALA A 3 -38.27 -13.47 -46.66
N LEU A 4 -37.49 -14.54 -46.62
CA LEU A 4 -37.40 -15.79 -45.88
C LEU A 4 -36.27 -16.54 -46.62
N LEU A 5 -35.50 -17.36 -45.92
CA LEU A 5 -34.87 -18.64 -46.36
C LEU A 5 -33.82 -18.96 -45.28
N GLN A 6 -34.02 -19.91 -44.36
CA GLN A 6 -34.13 -21.38 -44.52
C GLN A 6 -32.79 -22.04 -44.87
N VAL A 7 -32.45 -23.27 -44.42
CA VAL A 7 -33.23 -24.30 -43.69
C VAL A 7 -32.30 -25.14 -42.75
N PRO A 8 -32.81 -25.91 -41.77
CA PRO A 8 -31.99 -26.50 -40.68
C PRO A 8 -31.79 -28.02 -40.74
N VAL A 9 -30.90 -28.54 -39.89
CA VAL A 9 -30.77 -29.97 -39.51
C VAL A 9 -30.38 -30.05 -38.01
N GLY A 10 -31.00 -30.82 -37.13
CA GLY A 10 -32.28 -31.56 -37.24
C GLY A 10 -32.51 -32.56 -36.08
N GLY A 11 -33.75 -32.65 -35.57
CA GLY A 11 -34.22 -33.69 -34.63
C GLY A 11 -33.76 -33.54 -33.15
N PHE A 12 -34.53 -33.93 -32.12
CA PHE A 12 -35.84 -34.60 -32.08
C PHE A 12 -36.79 -33.99 -31.03
N ARG A 13 -38.07 -34.38 -31.10
CA ARG A 13 -39.20 -33.83 -30.34
C ARG A 13 -39.54 -34.69 -29.12
N PHE A 14 -40.04 -34.08 -28.04
CA PHE A 14 -40.79 -34.81 -27.00
C PHE A 14 -42.24 -35.01 -27.45
N GLU A 15 -42.73 -36.25 -27.43
CA GLU A 15 -44.15 -36.59 -27.42
C GLU A 15 -44.42 -37.66 -26.34
N THR A 16 -45.63 -37.66 -25.80
CA THR A 16 -46.02 -38.39 -24.58
C THR A 16 -46.97 -39.55 -24.89
N GLY A 17 -46.73 -40.74 -24.31
CA GLY A 17 -47.68 -41.85 -24.41
C GLY A 17 -47.17 -43.17 -23.82
N THR A 18 -47.82 -43.61 -22.73
CA THR A 18 -48.16 -45.00 -22.35
C THR A 18 -47.47 -46.16 -23.13
N SER A 19 -46.87 -47.19 -22.51
CA SER A 19 -47.22 -47.81 -21.21
C SER A 19 -46.21 -48.88 -20.73
N GLY A 20 -46.14 -49.10 -19.41
CA GLY A 20 -45.94 -50.45 -18.82
C GLY A 20 -44.56 -50.82 -18.25
N SER A 21 -44.46 -50.88 -16.91
CA SER A 21 -43.47 -51.65 -16.10
C SER A 21 -41.97 -51.30 -16.23
N CYS A 22 -41.13 -51.29 -15.19
CA CYS A 22 -41.26 -51.16 -13.73
C CYS A 22 -39.88 -50.64 -13.25
N CYS A 23 -39.73 -49.58 -12.46
CA CYS A 23 -39.89 -49.53 -11.00
C CYS A 23 -39.82 -48.06 -10.53
N LYS A 24 -40.26 -47.76 -9.29
CA LYS A 24 -40.46 -46.38 -8.80
C LYS A 24 -39.17 -45.72 -8.25
N PRO A 25 -38.79 -44.52 -8.71
CA PRO A 25 -38.09 -43.54 -7.89
C PRO A 25 -39.09 -42.66 -7.11
N ARG A 26 -38.71 -42.11 -5.95
CA ARG A 26 -39.48 -41.03 -5.29
C ARG A 26 -38.61 -40.11 -4.43
N ASN A 27 -38.75 -38.82 -4.73
CA ASN A 27 -38.72 -37.65 -3.83
C ASN A 27 -37.45 -37.28 -3.05
N ASN A 28 -37.00 -36.05 -3.36
CA ASN A 28 -36.71 -34.96 -2.42
C ASN A 28 -35.44 -34.98 -1.54
N LEU A 29 -34.64 -33.91 -1.74
CA LEU A 29 -34.33 -32.88 -0.74
C LEU A 29 -33.75 -33.34 0.64
N ASP A 30 -32.43 -33.47 0.70
CA ASP A 30 -31.56 -33.03 1.80
C ASP A 30 -30.18 -32.70 1.18
N SER A 31 -29.32 -31.77 1.64
CA SER A 31 -28.94 -31.25 2.97
C SER A 31 -27.88 -32.08 3.72
N ALA A 32 -27.06 -31.36 4.50
CA ALA A 32 -26.00 -31.82 5.42
C ALA A 32 -24.71 -32.49 4.88
N THR A 33 -23.58 -31.94 5.36
CA THR A 33 -22.28 -32.59 5.68
C THR A 33 -21.58 -33.51 4.67
N ASN A 34 -20.36 -33.10 4.27
CA ASN A 34 -19.24 -34.04 4.14
C ASN A 34 -18.28 -33.85 5.32
N ARG A 35 -17.96 -34.94 6.02
CA ARG A 35 -17.02 -34.95 7.16
C ARG A 35 -15.63 -35.32 6.65
N PHE A 36 -14.58 -34.69 7.15
CA PHE A 36 -13.23 -35.24 7.01
C PHE A 36 -13.07 -36.45 7.93
N THR A 37 -12.85 -37.63 7.34
CA THR A 37 -12.38 -38.82 8.06
C THR A 37 -10.85 -38.87 7.98
N GLY A 38 -10.18 -38.73 9.13
CA GLY A 38 -8.74 -38.93 9.21
C GLY A 38 -8.35 -40.40 9.13
N PHE A 39 -7.12 -40.65 8.68
CA PHE A 39 -6.37 -41.88 8.94
C PHE A 39 -4.97 -41.49 9.42
N ASN A 40 -4.39 -42.33 10.27
CA ASN A 40 -3.08 -42.14 10.89
C ASN A 40 -2.40 -43.52 11.00
N GLU A 41 -1.12 -43.54 11.39
CA GLU A 41 -0.27 -44.74 11.59
C GLU A 41 0.16 -45.48 10.29
N SER A 42 1.40 -45.99 10.17
CA SER A 42 2.61 -45.80 10.99
C SER A 42 3.87 -46.32 10.28
N GLU A 43 5.04 -45.72 10.58
CA GLU A 43 6.38 -46.36 10.68
C GLU A 43 7.03 -47.09 9.47
N SER A 44 8.38 -47.12 9.31
CA SER A 44 9.50 -46.47 10.02
C SER A 44 10.80 -46.47 9.17
N LYS A 45 11.85 -45.81 9.69
CA LYS A 45 13.30 -45.95 9.38
C LYS A 45 13.83 -45.42 8.03
N SER A 46 14.61 -44.34 8.12
CA SER A 46 15.70 -44.00 7.19
C SER A 46 17.02 -43.88 7.95
N GLN A 47 18.11 -44.45 7.43
CA GLN A 47 19.44 -44.34 8.03
C GLN A 47 20.14 -43.04 7.59
N ASN A 48 21.01 -42.49 8.44
CA ASN A 48 21.80 -41.30 8.13
C ASN A 48 22.94 -41.64 7.14
N ASN A 49 23.12 -40.79 6.13
CA ASN A 49 24.42 -40.51 5.53
C ASN A 49 24.36 -39.18 4.73
N PRO A 50 25.21 -38.19 5.02
CA PRO A 50 25.23 -36.93 4.27
C PRO A 50 26.16 -37.03 3.05
N SER A 51 25.60 -36.92 1.84
CA SER A 51 26.37 -36.65 0.62
C SER A 51 26.12 -35.22 0.17
N SER A 52 27.16 -34.41 0.10
CA SER A 52 27.08 -32.98 -0.20
C SER A 52 26.61 -32.68 -1.62
N THR A 53 25.51 -31.96 -1.76
CA THR A 53 25.17 -31.18 -2.97
C THR A 53 25.11 -29.71 -2.61
N THR A 54 25.89 -28.89 -3.31
CA THR A 54 25.88 -27.42 -3.18
C THR A 54 24.60 -26.86 -3.79
N ASP A 55 23.55 -26.75 -2.98
CA ASP A 55 22.26 -26.24 -3.41
C ASP A 55 22.31 -24.70 -3.45
N SER A 56 21.97 -24.10 -4.60
CA SER A 56 22.05 -22.65 -4.80
C SER A 56 20.84 -21.97 -4.19
N THR A 57 20.96 -21.62 -2.90
CA THR A 57 19.93 -20.92 -2.11
C THR A 57 19.66 -19.51 -2.65
N VAL A 58 18.85 -19.42 -3.72
CA VAL A 58 18.26 -18.17 -4.21
C VAL A 58 17.31 -17.64 -3.15
N CYS A 59 17.90 -16.86 -2.24
CA CYS A 59 17.37 -16.04 -1.16
C CYS A 59 15.92 -16.37 -0.73
N SER A 60 15.77 -17.29 0.23
CA SER A 60 14.54 -17.42 1.02
C SER A 60 14.33 -16.26 2.00
N ASP A 61 15.32 -15.39 2.17
CA ASP A 61 15.42 -14.51 3.33
C ASP A 61 15.13 -13.07 2.94
N TYR A 62 14.11 -12.47 3.54
CA TYR A 62 13.64 -11.12 3.20
C TYR A 62 14.54 -10.01 3.75
N HIS A 63 15.71 -10.37 4.27
CA HIS A 63 16.75 -9.46 4.72
C HIS A 63 17.13 -8.36 3.71
N PRO A 64 17.19 -8.59 2.37
CA PRO A 64 17.44 -7.51 1.41
C PRO A 64 16.31 -6.49 1.34
N VAL A 65 15.05 -6.93 1.49
CA VAL A 65 13.87 -6.05 1.48
C VAL A 65 13.76 -5.28 2.79
N PHE A 66 13.96 -5.95 3.94
CA PHE A 66 14.02 -5.26 5.24
C PHE A 66 15.19 -4.29 5.32
N LYS A 67 16.36 -4.62 4.76
CA LYS A 67 17.49 -3.70 4.67
C LYS A 67 17.16 -2.51 3.77
N TYR A 68 16.57 -2.72 2.59
CA TYR A 68 16.13 -1.64 1.72
C TYR A 68 15.07 -0.72 2.38
N ILE A 69 14.16 -1.28 3.17
CA ILE A 69 13.16 -0.54 3.97
C ILE A 69 13.83 0.27 5.09
N ASN A 70 14.80 -0.31 5.81
CA ASN A 70 15.53 0.39 6.87
C ASN A 70 16.44 1.48 6.30
N ASP A 71 17.19 1.17 5.22
CA ASP A 71 17.99 2.13 4.46
C ASP A 71 17.09 3.31 4.00
N MET A 72 15.83 3.06 3.59
CA MET A 72 14.85 4.11 3.29
C MET A 72 14.37 4.90 4.51
N LEU A 73 14.01 4.25 5.62
CA LEU A 73 13.57 4.93 6.85
C LEU A 73 14.63 5.92 7.34
N LEU A 74 15.90 5.50 7.36
CA LEU A 74 17.03 6.34 7.78
C LEU A 74 17.23 7.56 6.86
N MET A 75 17.07 7.42 5.54
CA MET A 75 17.17 8.55 4.60
C MET A 75 16.03 9.56 4.75
N GLU A 76 14.80 9.10 5.06
CA GLU A 76 13.67 10.00 5.29
C GLU A 76 13.82 10.73 6.64
N GLU A 77 14.30 10.05 7.68
CA GLU A 77 14.63 10.65 8.99
C GLU A 77 15.75 11.70 8.86
N GLU A 78 16.87 11.39 8.17
CA GLU A 78 17.95 12.34 7.91
C GLU A 78 17.47 13.57 7.11
N SER A 79 16.62 13.36 6.09
CA SER A 79 16.04 14.46 5.32
C SER A 79 15.13 15.35 6.17
N SER A 80 14.32 14.77 7.07
CA SER A 80 13.43 15.54 7.96
C SER A 80 14.20 16.43 8.94
N LEU A 81 15.29 15.91 9.53
CA LEU A 81 16.18 16.68 10.40
C LEU A 81 16.89 17.83 9.65
N LEU A 82 17.17 17.65 8.36
CA LEU A 82 17.77 18.69 7.52
C LEU A 82 16.76 19.80 7.19
N GLU A 83 15.50 19.46 6.90
CA GLU A 83 14.43 20.44 6.68
C GLU A 83 14.09 21.22 7.95
N ASP A 84 13.97 20.55 9.11
CA ASP A 84 13.78 21.19 10.41
C ASP A 84 14.94 22.14 10.75
N SER A 85 16.19 21.74 10.46
CA SER A 85 17.38 22.60 10.66
C SER A 85 17.35 23.84 9.77
N LEU A 86 16.91 23.72 8.51
CA LEU A 86 16.79 24.85 7.59
C LEU A 86 15.63 25.78 7.98
N ALA A 87 14.52 25.22 8.47
CA ALA A 87 13.41 25.99 9.03
C ALA A 87 13.85 26.76 10.28
N LEU A 88 14.62 26.14 11.18
CA LEU A 88 15.21 26.79 12.36
C LEU A 88 16.11 27.96 11.96
N GLN A 89 17.05 27.76 11.02
CA GLN A 89 17.94 28.81 10.52
C GLN A 89 17.19 29.97 9.83
N THR A 90 16.05 29.67 9.20
CA THR A 90 15.20 30.69 8.56
C THR A 90 14.44 31.51 9.61
N ALA A 91 13.94 30.86 10.67
CA ALA A 91 13.32 31.54 11.81
C ALA A 91 14.35 32.36 12.60
N GLU A 92 15.54 31.82 12.85
CA GLU A 92 16.66 32.49 13.53
C GLU A 92 17.07 33.77 12.80
N ARG A 93 17.19 33.74 11.46
CA ARG A 93 17.39 34.96 10.65
C ARG A 93 16.25 35.96 10.80
N SER A 94 15.00 35.52 10.70
CA SER A 94 13.84 36.41 10.87
C SER A 94 13.81 37.09 12.25
N PHE A 95 14.22 36.39 13.32
CA PHE A 95 14.41 37.00 14.64
C PHE A 95 15.62 37.94 14.70
N PHE A 96 16.73 37.59 14.06
CA PHE A 96 17.93 38.42 13.99
C PHE A 96 17.64 39.75 13.28
N ASP A 97 16.96 39.71 12.13
CA ASP A 97 16.59 40.88 11.33
C ASP A 97 15.70 41.84 12.15
N VAL A 98 14.64 41.30 12.79
CA VAL A 98 13.72 42.07 13.66
C VAL A 98 14.42 42.69 14.88
N LEU A 99 15.51 42.10 15.38
CA LEU A 99 16.29 42.63 16.50
C LEU A 99 17.30 43.71 16.08
N HIS A 100 17.68 43.81 14.81
CA HIS A 100 18.66 44.78 14.31
C HIS A 100 18.02 45.99 13.62
N ASP A 101 16.74 45.93 13.23
CA ASP A 101 16.01 47.00 12.54
C ASP A 101 15.58 48.17 13.46
N GLN A 102 16.37 48.48 14.50
CA GLN A 102 16.18 49.64 15.39
C GLN A 102 17.42 50.54 15.40
N THR A 103 17.59 51.33 14.35
CA THR A 103 18.41 52.56 14.38
C THR A 103 17.62 53.75 13.81
N PRO A 104 17.69 54.95 14.42
CA PRO A 104 16.87 56.09 14.00
C PRO A 104 17.48 56.84 12.80
N PRO A 105 16.66 57.49 11.94
CA PRO A 105 17.15 58.32 10.85
C PRO A 105 17.74 59.64 11.37
N SER A 106 18.77 60.16 10.70
CA SER A 106 19.39 61.44 11.04
C SER A 106 20.03 62.10 9.82
N GLY A 107 19.86 63.42 9.69
CA GLY A 107 20.61 64.27 8.75
C GLY A 107 19.86 64.64 7.47
N GLU A 108 19.43 65.89 7.37
CA GLU A 108 18.96 66.52 6.14
C GLU A 108 20.16 67.10 5.36
N GLN A 109 20.07 67.16 4.03
CA GLN A 109 20.72 68.21 3.24
C GLN A 109 20.02 68.38 1.87
N GLU A 110 19.85 69.62 1.44
CA GLU A 110 19.12 70.02 0.22
C GLU A 110 20.08 70.40 -0.95
N ASP A 111 19.52 71.05 -1.98
CA ASP A 111 20.14 71.79 -3.09
C ASP A 111 20.75 71.02 -4.30
N ASP A 112 20.60 71.44 -5.58
CA ASP A 112 19.62 72.35 -6.25
C ASP A 112 19.73 72.24 -7.83
N VAL A 113 18.80 72.88 -8.57
CA VAL A 113 18.84 73.41 -9.96
C VAL A 113 18.66 72.50 -11.22
N SER A 114 17.41 72.47 -11.73
CA SER A 114 17.01 72.48 -13.19
C SER A 114 17.21 71.21 -14.07
N SER A 115 16.63 71.06 -15.28
CA SER A 115 15.83 71.96 -16.13
C SER A 115 14.80 71.27 -17.06
N ALA A 116 13.61 71.88 -17.17
CA ALA A 116 12.51 71.80 -18.16
C ALA A 116 12.43 70.75 -19.32
N GLY A 117 11.22 70.21 -19.53
CA GLY A 117 10.81 69.52 -20.78
C GLY A 117 9.33 69.07 -20.83
N ASN A 118 8.48 69.79 -21.58
CA ASN A 118 7.02 69.56 -21.76
C ASN A 118 6.68 68.16 -22.39
N LEU A 119 5.46 67.62 -22.41
CA LEU A 119 4.09 68.21 -22.41
C LEU A 119 2.99 67.13 -22.12
N SER A 120 1.84 67.51 -21.53
CA SER A 120 0.48 66.88 -21.67
C SER A 120 0.25 65.38 -21.31
N SER A 121 -0.89 64.93 -20.73
CA SER A 121 -2.11 65.63 -20.27
C SER A 121 -3.05 64.76 -19.42
N VAL A 122 -3.74 65.39 -18.44
CA VAL A 122 -5.19 65.24 -18.14
C VAL A 122 -5.73 63.95 -17.43
N THR A 123 -5.90 64.09 -16.10
CA THR A 123 -7.06 63.68 -15.24
C THR A 123 -7.41 62.21 -14.92
N SER A 124 -8.11 61.86 -13.82
CA SER A 124 -8.25 62.42 -12.43
C SER A 124 -9.26 61.58 -11.59
N LEU A 125 -9.34 61.84 -10.26
CA LEU A 125 -10.42 61.44 -9.30
C LEU A 125 -10.49 59.92 -8.94
N HIS A 126 -10.87 59.48 -7.74
CA HIS A 126 -11.14 60.16 -6.44
C HIS A 126 -11.00 59.18 -5.26
N GLN A 127 -10.56 59.67 -4.08
CA GLN A 127 -10.99 59.18 -2.75
C GLN A 127 -12.09 60.11 -2.20
N PRO A 128 -12.99 59.59 -1.34
CA PRO A 128 -13.02 59.91 0.11
C PRO A 128 -13.04 58.61 0.97
N THR A 129 -12.50 58.44 2.21
CA THR A 129 -12.27 59.25 3.44
C THR A 129 -13.42 59.30 4.45
N SER A 130 -13.06 59.44 5.76
CA SER A 130 -13.87 59.75 6.98
C SER A 130 -14.77 58.63 7.59
N ASP A 131 -14.99 58.52 8.92
CA ASP A 131 -14.35 59.13 10.12
C ASP A 131 -14.69 58.40 11.47
N PHE A 132 -14.30 59.00 12.62
CA PHE A 132 -14.55 58.70 14.06
C PHE A 132 -13.49 57.77 14.73
N THR A 133 -12.70 58.14 15.76
CA THR A 133 -12.89 58.84 17.09
C THR A 133 -13.67 57.99 18.12
N GLU A 134 -13.38 57.94 19.44
CA GLU A 134 -12.37 58.55 20.36
C GLU A 134 -12.21 57.60 21.62
N ILE A 135 -11.61 57.82 22.82
CA ILE A 135 -11.09 58.93 23.67
C ILE A 135 -10.10 58.39 24.76
N ALA A 136 -9.37 59.26 25.47
CA ALA A 136 -8.72 59.09 26.81
C ALA A 136 -7.49 58.14 26.93
N ASN A 137 -6.30 58.56 27.39
CA ASN A 137 -5.84 59.11 28.70
C ASN A 137 -5.62 58.05 29.81
N SER A 138 -4.57 58.10 30.65
CA SER A 138 -3.34 58.94 30.66
C SER A 138 -2.33 58.47 31.73
N ASN A 139 -1.04 58.74 31.49
CA ASN A 139 0.08 58.97 32.43
C ASN A 139 -0.02 58.53 33.92
N GLU A 140 1.06 57.92 34.43
CA GLU A 140 1.85 58.59 35.48
C GLU A 140 3.35 58.22 35.44
N VAL A 141 4.21 59.08 36.00
CA VAL A 141 5.68 59.06 35.85
C VAL A 141 6.37 59.41 37.17
N SER A 142 7.17 58.51 37.78
CA SER A 142 8.28 58.82 38.72
C SER A 142 8.92 57.60 39.39
N THR A 143 10.17 57.62 39.93
CA THR A 143 11.43 58.29 39.52
C THR A 143 12.64 57.70 40.30
N ARG A 144 13.82 57.66 39.65
CA ARG A 144 15.19 57.98 40.19
C ARG A 144 15.67 57.43 41.57
N ARG A 145 16.63 56.47 41.55
CA ARG A 145 18.09 56.65 41.88
C ARG A 145 18.79 55.26 42.01
N TYR A 146 20.02 54.94 41.58
CA TYR A 146 21.31 55.63 41.27
C TYR A 146 22.35 55.59 42.40
N ARG A 147 23.23 54.56 42.38
CA ARG A 147 24.70 54.53 42.68
C ARG A 147 25.19 53.05 42.70
N HIS A 148 26.30 52.55 42.12
CA HIS A 148 27.57 53.06 41.53
C HIS A 148 28.81 52.91 42.45
N ARG A 149 29.69 51.95 42.12
CA ARG A 149 31.17 51.83 42.31
C ARG A 149 31.60 50.46 41.70
N TYR A 150 32.43 50.38 40.64
CA TYR A 150 33.91 50.43 40.62
C TYR A 150 34.54 49.06 41.03
N ASP A 151 35.62 48.53 40.41
CA ASP A 151 36.72 49.12 39.60
C ASP A 151 37.22 48.24 38.40
N ASP A 152 38.21 48.79 37.69
CA ASP A 152 39.31 48.22 36.86
C ASP A 152 39.15 47.78 35.37
N ASP A 153 39.96 48.51 34.57
CA ASP A 153 40.84 48.17 33.43
C ASP A 153 40.36 48.04 31.96
N GLU A 154 41.23 48.61 31.10
CA GLU A 154 41.18 48.74 29.64
C GLU A 154 42.19 47.78 28.98
N GLU A 155 41.89 47.27 27.78
CA GLU A 155 42.70 47.45 26.54
C GLU A 155 42.17 46.56 25.38
N ASP A 156 42.63 46.86 24.16
CA ASP A 156 42.27 46.23 22.87
C ASP A 156 42.59 44.70 22.83
N ASP A 157 41.94 43.85 22.03
CA ASP A 157 42.12 43.84 20.56
C ASP A 157 41.02 43.07 19.80
N LEU A 158 40.84 43.39 18.51
CA LEU A 158 39.83 42.80 17.61
C LEU A 158 40.48 42.17 16.35
N GLU A 159 40.98 40.93 16.44
CA GLU A 159 41.37 40.18 15.23
C GLU A 159 40.85 38.73 15.11
N SER A 160 39.82 38.59 14.26
CA SER A 160 39.54 37.47 13.32
C SER A 160 40.02 36.04 13.67
N GLY A 161 39.18 35.27 14.38
CA GLY A 161 39.47 33.88 14.78
C GLY A 161 38.52 32.80 14.23
N ARG A 162 38.36 32.65 12.91
CA ARG A 162 37.52 31.57 12.30
C ARG A 162 37.98 30.16 12.70
N ARG A 163 37.40 29.51 13.72
CA ARG A 163 37.59 28.07 14.02
C ARG A 163 36.50 27.42 14.89
N SER A 164 35.49 26.84 14.24
CA SER A 164 34.58 25.86 14.84
C SER A 164 34.19 24.75 13.85
N LYS A 165 35.18 24.09 13.24
CA LYS A 165 34.95 22.82 12.53
C LYS A 165 34.76 21.70 13.55
N LEU A 166 33.51 21.40 13.91
CA LEU A 166 33.17 20.15 14.59
C LEU A 166 33.26 18.99 13.58
N PRO A 167 33.96 17.88 13.90
CA PRO A 167 34.15 16.77 12.97
C PRO A 167 32.96 15.81 13.00
N ALA A 168 32.24 15.70 11.88
CA ALA A 168 31.14 14.75 11.69
C ALA A 168 31.65 13.40 11.13
N ILE A 169 32.21 12.53 11.98
CA ILE A 169 32.63 11.17 11.62
C ILE A 169 32.34 10.19 12.78
N SER A 170 31.89 8.97 12.45
CA SER A 170 31.88 7.75 13.30
C SER A 170 30.89 7.66 14.48
N THR A 171 29.60 7.42 14.17
CA THR A 171 28.72 6.53 14.97
C THR A 171 27.86 5.57 14.11
N VAL A 172 27.90 5.68 12.78
CA VAL A 172 27.02 4.94 11.86
C VAL A 172 27.32 3.43 11.85
N ASP A 173 28.59 3.05 11.90
CA ASP A 173 29.00 1.64 11.85
C ASP A 173 28.69 0.88 13.17
N GLU A 174 28.90 1.48 14.34
CA GLU A 174 28.57 0.86 15.63
C GLU A 174 27.06 0.60 15.81
N LEU A 175 26.21 1.38 15.15
CA LEU A 175 24.76 1.18 15.18
C LEU A 175 24.31 0.11 14.17
N ALA A 176 25.07 -0.09 13.07
CA ALA A 176 24.82 -1.17 12.12
C ALA A 176 25.05 -2.56 12.75
N GLU A 177 26.10 -2.71 13.58
CA GLU A 177 26.36 -3.95 14.32
C GLU A 177 25.25 -4.24 15.36
N LYS A 178 24.75 -3.21 16.07
CA LYS A 178 23.61 -3.37 16.99
C LYS A 178 22.28 -3.70 16.29
N LEU A 179 22.12 -3.38 15.01
CA LEU A 179 20.93 -3.75 14.25
C LEU A 179 20.87 -5.24 13.90
N GLU A 180 22.01 -5.94 13.87
CA GLU A 180 22.08 -7.40 13.71
C GLU A 180 21.51 -8.13 14.95
N GLU A 181 21.66 -7.56 16.15
CA GLU A 181 21.03 -8.09 17.37
C GLU A 181 19.50 -7.98 17.34
N VAL A 182 18.94 -6.95 16.68
CA VAL A 182 17.48 -6.82 16.45
C VAL A 182 16.98 -7.85 15.42
N LEU A 183 17.78 -8.18 14.40
CA LEU A 183 17.45 -9.23 13.44
C LEU A 183 17.51 -10.64 14.08
N LEU A 184 18.38 -10.84 15.07
CA LEU A 184 18.48 -12.08 15.86
C LEU A 184 17.27 -12.38 16.77
N VAL A 185 16.36 -11.41 16.99
CA VAL A 185 15.11 -11.64 17.74
C VAL A 185 14.25 -12.72 17.07
N CYS A 186 14.28 -12.80 15.74
CA CYS A 186 13.58 -13.84 14.97
C CYS A 186 14.22 -15.24 15.05
N GLN A 187 15.34 -15.43 15.76
CA GLN A 187 16.05 -16.72 15.90
C GLN A 187 16.10 -17.25 17.34
N LYS A 188 15.48 -16.59 18.32
CA LYS A 188 15.50 -17.01 19.75
C LYS A 188 14.17 -17.56 20.30
N ASN A 189 13.26 -18.01 19.43
CA ASN A 189 12.23 -18.97 19.83
C ASN A 189 12.85 -20.36 20.08
N LYS A 190 13.55 -20.49 21.22
CA LYS A 190 13.82 -21.81 21.82
C LYS A 190 12.50 -22.47 22.18
N GLN A 191 12.51 -23.81 22.24
CA GLN A 191 11.36 -24.60 22.64
C GLN A 191 10.97 -24.27 24.09
N GLU A 192 9.82 -23.62 24.27
CA GLU A 192 9.02 -23.79 25.48
C GLU A 192 7.86 -24.73 25.14
N GLU A 193 7.84 -25.89 25.80
CA GLU A 193 6.74 -26.83 25.67
C GLU A 193 5.47 -26.24 26.30
N ALA A 194 4.36 -26.24 25.56
CA ALA A 194 3.08 -25.74 26.04
C ALA A 194 2.54 -26.61 27.19
N THR A 195 2.92 -26.28 28.42
CA THR A 195 2.43 -26.98 29.61
C THR A 195 0.97 -26.61 29.90
N PRO A 196 0.09 -27.59 30.22
CA PRO A 196 -1.33 -27.34 30.43
C PRO A 196 -1.56 -26.65 31.78
N ASN A 197 -1.87 -25.35 31.73
CA ASN A 197 -2.11 -24.54 32.93
C ASN A 197 -3.27 -25.10 33.78
N LYS A 198 -2.96 -25.49 35.02
CA LYS A 198 -3.94 -26.06 35.97
C LYS A 198 -4.82 -24.97 36.56
N THR A 199 -6.09 -25.29 36.78
CA THR A 199 -7.12 -24.36 37.27
C THR A 199 -6.81 -23.80 38.66
N GLY A 200 -6.42 -22.52 38.75
CA GLY A 200 -6.27 -21.78 40.00
C GLY A 200 -7.62 -21.43 40.62
N ARG A 201 -7.94 -22.01 41.79
CA ARG A 201 -9.24 -21.86 42.46
C ARG A 201 -9.22 -20.74 43.51
N ALA A 202 -9.53 -19.51 43.11
CA ALA A 202 -9.75 -18.40 44.05
C ALA A 202 -11.15 -18.45 44.70
N LYS A 203 -11.27 -17.98 45.95
CA LYS A 203 -12.53 -17.89 46.71
C LYS A 203 -12.55 -16.60 47.54
N SER A 204 -13.63 -15.82 47.42
CA SER A 204 -14.12 -14.78 48.38
C SER A 204 -13.16 -13.63 48.76
N SER A 205 -13.62 -12.39 48.99
CA SER A 205 -14.95 -11.78 48.82
C SER A 205 -14.88 -10.26 49.02
N SER A 206 -15.63 -9.48 48.24
CA SER A 206 -16.05 -8.12 48.64
C SER A 206 -17.26 -7.67 47.82
N ASN A 207 -18.33 -7.25 48.49
CA ASN A 207 -19.56 -6.81 47.81
C ASN A 207 -19.48 -5.32 47.42
N ARG A 208 -19.50 -5.03 46.11
CA ARG A 208 -20.02 -3.76 45.58
C ARG A 208 -20.88 -4.04 44.36
N SER A 209 -22.16 -3.67 44.45
CA SER A 209 -23.14 -3.79 43.38
C SER A 209 -22.87 -2.79 42.26
N LYS A 210 -22.13 -3.20 41.22
CA LYS A 210 -22.27 -2.61 39.90
C LYS A 210 -23.50 -3.21 39.21
N GLN A 211 -24.26 -2.39 38.50
CA GLN A 211 -25.34 -2.87 37.65
C GLN A 211 -24.75 -3.77 36.56
N GLN A 212 -25.31 -4.97 36.37
CA GLN A 212 -25.07 -5.73 35.15
C GLN A 212 -25.82 -5.02 34.01
N ILE A 213 -25.09 -4.25 33.21
CA ILE A 213 -25.47 -4.11 31.80
C ILE A 213 -25.43 -5.52 31.24
N THR A 214 -26.52 -5.96 30.59
CA THR A 214 -26.60 -7.28 29.97
C THR A 214 -25.74 -7.27 28.71
N ASP A 215 -24.50 -7.69 28.86
CA ASP A 215 -23.49 -7.77 27.80
C ASP A 215 -23.85 -8.88 26.80
N GLN A 216 -24.84 -8.60 25.96
CA GLN A 216 -25.15 -9.40 24.78
C GLN A 216 -24.12 -9.07 23.70
N PRO A 217 -23.44 -10.06 23.09
CA PRO A 217 -22.47 -9.79 22.05
C PRO A 217 -23.17 -9.15 20.85
N VAL A 218 -22.84 -7.88 20.59
CA VAL A 218 -23.46 -7.09 19.54
C VAL A 218 -23.06 -7.62 18.17
N ASP A 219 -24.04 -8.01 17.36
CA ASP A 219 -23.81 -8.42 15.98
C ASP A 219 -23.50 -7.19 15.10
N MET A 220 -22.26 -6.72 15.20
CA MET A 220 -21.71 -5.60 14.42
C MET A 220 -21.91 -5.83 12.92
N ARG A 221 -21.83 -7.08 12.43
CA ARG A 221 -22.04 -7.40 11.01
C ARG A 221 -23.50 -7.10 10.61
N ASN A 222 -24.46 -7.45 11.45
CA ASN A 222 -25.87 -7.14 11.25
C ASN A 222 -26.13 -5.62 11.37
N LEU A 223 -25.55 -4.92 12.35
CA LEU A 223 -25.65 -3.45 12.45
C LEU A 223 -25.12 -2.74 11.21
N LEU A 224 -23.92 -3.10 10.75
CA LEU A 224 -23.31 -2.59 9.51
C LEU A 224 -24.21 -2.83 8.29
N MET A 225 -24.77 -4.03 8.14
CA MET A 225 -25.71 -4.35 7.06
C MET A 225 -27.03 -3.56 7.17
N GLN A 226 -27.57 -3.34 8.37
CA GLN A 226 -28.77 -2.53 8.58
C GLN A 226 -28.53 -1.05 8.27
N CYS A 227 -27.37 -0.51 8.66
CA CYS A 227 -26.96 0.85 8.33
C CYS A 227 -26.82 1.02 6.82
N ALA A 228 -26.10 0.12 6.14
CA ALA A 228 -26.00 0.13 4.68
C ALA A 228 -27.36 0.00 3.99
N GLN A 229 -28.29 -0.80 4.55
CA GLN A 229 -29.66 -0.91 4.04
C GLN A 229 -30.46 0.40 4.16
N ALA A 230 -30.33 1.12 5.27
CA ALA A 230 -30.95 2.44 5.44
C ALA A 230 -30.36 3.48 4.47
N VAL A 231 -29.03 3.50 4.31
CA VAL A 231 -28.33 4.36 3.34
C VAL A 231 -28.76 4.05 1.90
N ALA A 232 -28.92 2.77 1.55
CA ALA A 232 -29.39 2.34 0.23
C ALA A 232 -30.85 2.73 -0.07
N SER A 233 -31.69 2.90 0.96
CA SER A 233 -33.07 3.37 0.84
C SER A 233 -33.23 4.88 1.09
N PHE A 234 -32.12 5.64 1.19
CA PHE A 234 -32.09 7.06 1.52
C PHE A 234 -32.77 7.44 2.86
N ASP A 235 -32.88 6.47 3.78
CA ASP A 235 -33.43 6.64 5.12
C ASP A 235 -32.34 7.22 6.04
N GLN A 236 -32.12 8.54 5.92
CA GLN A 236 -31.08 9.26 6.65
C GLN A 236 -31.25 9.17 8.18
N SER A 237 -32.48 9.21 8.68
CA SER A 237 -32.76 9.14 10.12
C SER A 237 -32.35 7.79 10.71
N ARG A 238 -32.73 6.69 10.07
CA ARG A 238 -32.32 5.34 10.49
C ARG A 238 -30.84 5.07 10.24
N ALA A 239 -30.26 5.63 9.17
CA ALA A 239 -28.82 5.53 8.93
C ALA A 239 -28.01 6.22 10.03
N ALA A 240 -28.43 7.42 10.48
CA ALA A 240 -27.82 8.12 11.61
C ALA A 240 -28.00 7.37 12.94
N GLU A 241 -29.19 6.80 13.19
CA GLU A 241 -29.44 5.93 14.35
C GLU A 241 -28.47 4.74 14.38
N LYS A 242 -28.33 4.02 13.26
CA LYS A 242 -27.46 2.85 13.18
C LYS A 242 -25.97 3.20 13.17
N LEU A 243 -25.55 4.34 12.60
CA LEU A 243 -24.19 4.85 12.78
C LEU A 243 -23.87 5.12 14.25
N LYS A 244 -24.80 5.70 15.01
CA LYS A 244 -24.60 5.93 16.46
C LYS A 244 -24.45 4.61 17.22
N GLU A 245 -25.31 3.63 16.96
CA GLU A 245 -25.25 2.29 17.57
C GLU A 245 -23.95 1.55 17.19
N ILE A 246 -23.50 1.64 15.93
CA ILE A 246 -22.20 1.11 15.48
C ILE A 246 -21.06 1.79 16.24
N ARG A 247 -21.06 3.13 16.33
CA ARG A 247 -20.02 3.91 17.00
C ARG A 247 -19.93 3.58 18.50
N GLU A 248 -21.06 3.37 19.17
CA GLU A 248 -21.15 2.94 20.59
C GLU A 248 -20.56 1.55 20.86
N HIS A 249 -20.40 0.71 19.83
CA HIS A 249 -19.85 -0.65 19.93
C HIS A 249 -18.54 -0.86 19.14
N SER A 250 -17.94 0.22 18.62
CA SER A 250 -16.70 0.18 17.81
C SER A 250 -15.52 0.87 18.51
N SER A 251 -14.30 0.50 18.12
CA SER A 251 -13.07 1.12 18.62
C SER A 251 -11.97 0.92 17.59
N SER A 252 -11.11 1.93 17.38
CA SER A 252 -9.89 1.80 16.58
C SER A 252 -8.79 0.96 17.25
N HIS A 253 -8.94 0.69 18.55
CA HIS A 253 -8.05 -0.11 19.41
C HIS A 253 -8.92 -1.08 20.23
N GLY A 254 -9.74 -1.86 19.52
CA GLY A 254 -10.60 -2.91 20.07
C GLY A 254 -10.31 -4.23 19.38
N ASP A 255 -11.18 -5.24 19.50
CA ASP A 255 -11.01 -6.48 18.72
C ASP A 255 -11.24 -6.27 17.20
N ALA A 256 -10.91 -7.28 16.39
CA ALA A 256 -11.09 -7.30 14.94
C ALA A 256 -12.46 -6.81 14.45
N THR A 257 -13.53 -7.14 15.17
CA THR A 257 -14.91 -6.74 14.89
C THR A 257 -15.13 -5.27 15.21
N GLN A 258 -14.56 -4.79 16.32
CA GLN A 258 -14.65 -3.39 16.73
C GLN A 258 -13.87 -2.45 15.81
N ARG A 259 -12.65 -2.83 15.40
CA ARG A 259 -11.82 -2.05 14.45
C ARG A 259 -12.41 -2.04 13.04
N LEU A 260 -12.94 -3.19 12.59
CA LEU A 260 -13.70 -3.28 11.34
C LEU A 260 -14.95 -2.39 11.37
N GLY A 261 -15.71 -2.43 12.48
CA GLY A 261 -16.90 -1.60 12.69
C GLY A 261 -16.58 -0.11 12.65
N TYR A 262 -15.48 0.30 13.29
CA TYR A 262 -14.99 1.68 13.30
C TYR A 262 -14.74 2.18 11.86
N HIS A 263 -13.90 1.50 11.08
CA HIS A 263 -13.58 1.92 9.72
C HIS A 263 -14.78 1.87 8.75
N PHE A 264 -15.71 0.93 8.94
CA PHE A 264 -16.93 0.88 8.13
C PHE A 264 -17.91 2.01 8.50
N ALA A 265 -17.94 2.47 9.75
CA ALA A 265 -18.71 3.65 10.15
C ALA A 265 -18.19 4.92 9.46
N GLU A 266 -16.87 5.14 9.46
CA GLU A 266 -16.23 6.27 8.75
C GLU A 266 -16.62 6.32 7.26
N ALA A 267 -16.55 5.16 6.58
CA ALA A 267 -16.87 5.07 5.16
C ALA A 267 -18.38 5.24 4.86
N LEU A 268 -19.26 4.80 5.78
CA LEU A 268 -20.70 5.02 5.67
C LEU A 268 -21.08 6.49 5.94
N GLU A 269 -20.45 7.14 6.90
CA GLU A 269 -20.73 8.55 7.24
C GLU A 269 -20.28 9.51 6.12
N ALA A 270 -19.09 9.29 5.55
CA ALA A 270 -18.64 10.04 4.38
C ALA A 270 -19.59 9.84 3.17
N ARG A 271 -20.16 8.63 3.01
CA ARG A 271 -21.17 8.36 1.98
C ARG A 271 -22.47 9.13 2.20
N ILE A 272 -22.95 9.22 3.45
CA ILE A 272 -24.21 9.89 3.81
C ILE A 272 -24.08 11.41 3.67
N THR A 273 -22.96 11.97 4.14
CA THR A 273 -22.72 13.42 4.12
C THR A 273 -22.37 13.92 2.71
N GLY A 274 -21.87 13.05 1.84
CA GLY A 274 -21.31 13.42 0.53
C GLY A 274 -19.98 14.19 0.66
N ILE A 275 -19.48 14.40 1.87
CA ILE A 275 -18.22 15.09 2.13
C ILE A 275 -17.11 14.05 2.01
N MET A 276 -16.22 14.22 1.04
CA MET A 276 -15.13 13.28 0.78
C MET A 276 -14.04 13.25 1.88
N THR A 277 -14.25 13.91 3.02
CA THR A 277 -13.45 13.80 4.27
C THR A 277 -13.54 12.43 4.95
N THR A 278 -13.79 11.36 4.17
CA THR A 278 -13.10 10.08 4.39
C THR A 278 -11.63 10.28 4.77
N PRO A 279 -11.06 9.28 5.45
CA PRO A 279 -9.66 8.92 5.29
C PRO A 279 -9.06 9.32 3.93
N VAL A 280 -9.58 8.70 2.87
CA VAL A 280 -9.05 8.72 1.50
C VAL A 280 -8.72 10.12 0.95
N SER A 281 -9.63 11.10 1.00
CA SER A 281 -9.37 12.41 0.39
C SER A 281 -8.50 13.34 1.25
N ALA A 282 -8.32 13.02 2.53
CA ALA A 282 -7.41 13.74 3.42
C ALA A 282 -6.02 13.07 3.45
N THR A 283 -5.96 11.74 3.49
CA THR A 283 -4.71 10.96 3.50
C THR A 283 -4.01 10.94 2.14
N SER A 284 -4.74 11.13 1.04
CA SER A 284 -4.14 11.46 -0.27
C SER A 284 -3.33 12.76 -0.27
N SER A 285 -3.35 13.54 0.82
CA SER A 285 -2.46 14.69 1.07
C SER A 285 -1.48 14.52 2.24
N ARG A 286 -1.56 13.46 3.06
CA ARG A 286 -0.80 13.40 4.35
C ARG A 286 -0.28 12.05 4.88
N THR A 287 -0.51 10.88 4.26
CA THR A 287 0.19 9.67 4.73
C THR A 287 1.66 9.73 4.31
N SER A 288 2.59 9.77 5.28
CA SER A 288 4.02 9.93 5.02
C SER A 288 4.66 8.67 4.42
N MET A 289 5.85 8.79 3.82
CA MET A 289 6.58 7.61 3.34
C MET A 289 6.98 6.69 4.50
N VAL A 290 7.35 7.26 5.64
CA VAL A 290 7.62 6.55 6.90
C VAL A 290 6.39 5.74 7.35
N ASP A 291 5.18 6.29 7.24
CA ASP A 291 3.95 5.56 7.58
C ASP A 291 3.68 4.39 6.63
N ILE A 292 3.91 4.56 5.31
CA ILE A 292 3.79 3.46 4.35
C ILE A 292 4.85 2.38 4.59
N LEU A 293 6.07 2.76 4.99
CA LEU A 293 7.14 1.83 5.36
C LEU A 293 6.78 1.04 6.63
N LYS A 294 6.24 1.69 7.66
CA LYS A 294 5.68 1.05 8.87
C LYS A 294 4.52 0.11 8.52
N ALA A 295 3.56 0.56 7.71
CA ALA A 295 2.42 -0.24 7.26
C ALA A 295 2.88 -1.50 6.50
N TYR A 296 3.80 -1.36 5.55
CA TYR A 296 4.35 -2.47 4.79
C TYR A 296 5.09 -3.45 5.70
N LYS A 297 5.93 -2.96 6.62
CA LYS A 297 6.65 -3.78 7.62
C LYS A 297 5.69 -4.62 8.45
N GLY A 298 4.66 -4.01 9.04
CA GLY A 298 3.62 -4.71 9.80
C GLY A 298 2.88 -5.75 8.95
N PHE A 299 2.52 -5.39 7.72
CA PHE A 299 1.82 -6.30 6.81
C PHE A 299 2.65 -7.53 6.44
N VAL A 300 3.94 -7.39 6.09
CA VAL A 300 4.77 -8.55 5.70
C VAL A 300 5.18 -9.45 6.87
N GLN A 301 5.13 -8.93 8.10
CA GLN A 301 5.26 -9.73 9.32
C GLN A 301 3.98 -10.54 9.59
N ALA A 302 2.80 -9.91 9.46
CA ALA A 302 1.50 -10.58 9.67
C ALA A 302 1.12 -11.57 8.55
N CYS A 303 1.39 -11.20 7.29
CA CYS A 303 0.81 -11.83 6.11
C CYS A 303 1.89 -12.14 5.04
N PRO A 304 1.96 -13.39 4.53
CA PRO A 304 2.95 -13.79 3.54
C PRO A 304 2.70 -13.21 2.14
N THR A 305 1.52 -12.62 1.88
CA THR A 305 1.01 -12.37 0.52
C THR A 305 1.98 -11.60 -0.39
N LEU A 306 2.41 -10.40 0.02
CA LEU A 306 3.28 -9.54 -0.78
C LEU A 306 4.63 -10.23 -1.03
N ILE A 307 5.19 -10.79 0.04
CA ILE A 307 6.43 -11.56 0.06
C ILE A 307 6.40 -12.75 -0.91
N MET A 308 5.29 -13.48 -0.97
CA MET A 308 5.12 -14.65 -1.82
C MET A 308 4.84 -14.27 -3.28
N CYS A 309 4.11 -13.19 -3.53
CA CYS A 309 3.96 -12.63 -4.88
C CYS A 309 5.34 -12.25 -5.44
N PHE A 310 6.16 -11.51 -4.69
CA PHE A 310 7.50 -11.12 -5.11
C PHE A 310 8.45 -12.32 -5.22
N TYR A 311 8.40 -13.29 -4.29
CA TYR A 311 9.20 -14.53 -4.36
C TYR A 311 8.89 -15.31 -5.66
N ALA A 312 7.61 -15.57 -5.96
CA ALA A 312 7.23 -16.37 -7.12
C ALA A 312 7.49 -15.62 -8.45
N ALA A 313 7.23 -14.31 -8.48
CA ALA A 313 7.58 -13.44 -9.60
C ALA A 313 9.09 -13.46 -9.87
N ASN A 314 9.91 -13.12 -8.86
CA ASN A 314 11.35 -12.97 -9.01
C ASN A 314 12.03 -14.29 -9.34
N LYS A 315 11.63 -15.42 -8.75
CA LYS A 315 12.16 -16.74 -9.14
C LYS A 315 11.83 -17.07 -10.60
N THR A 316 10.60 -16.79 -11.06
CA THR A 316 10.21 -17.01 -12.47
C THR A 316 10.96 -16.09 -13.45
N ILE A 317 11.20 -14.83 -13.05
CA ILE A 317 12.00 -13.86 -13.82
C ILE A 317 13.48 -14.28 -13.85
N PHE A 318 14.03 -14.78 -12.74
CA PHE A 318 15.41 -15.28 -12.66
C PHE A 318 15.63 -16.54 -13.51
N GLU A 319 14.69 -17.48 -13.49
CA GLU A 319 14.70 -18.66 -14.39
C GLU A 319 14.73 -18.24 -15.87
N LEU A 320 13.90 -17.24 -16.25
CA LEU A 320 13.89 -16.66 -17.59
C LEU A 320 15.22 -15.97 -17.92
N ALA A 321 15.77 -15.20 -16.98
CA ALA A 321 17.00 -14.44 -17.14
C ALA A 321 18.27 -15.30 -17.20
N SER A 322 18.19 -16.62 -17.00
CA SER A 322 19.33 -17.56 -16.98
C SER A 322 20.23 -17.52 -18.23
N LYS A 323 19.73 -17.01 -19.38
CA LYS A 323 20.51 -16.85 -20.62
C LYS A 323 20.44 -15.44 -21.23
N ALA A 324 19.87 -14.47 -20.51
CA ALA A 324 19.74 -13.10 -21.00
C ALA A 324 21.07 -12.35 -20.94
N THR A 325 21.43 -11.61 -21.99
CA THR A 325 22.49 -10.58 -21.94
C THR A 325 21.95 -9.29 -21.34
N THR A 326 20.75 -8.90 -21.76
CA THR A 326 19.96 -7.78 -21.23
C THR A 326 18.60 -8.29 -20.78
N LEU A 327 18.20 -7.95 -19.56
CA LEU A 327 16.87 -8.17 -19.00
C LEU A 327 16.19 -6.82 -18.83
N HIS A 328 15.09 -6.57 -19.55
CA HIS A 328 14.28 -5.37 -19.41
C HIS A 328 12.98 -5.69 -18.68
N ILE A 329 12.79 -5.09 -17.51
CA ILE A 329 11.58 -5.21 -16.70
C ILE A 329 10.76 -3.91 -16.84
N ILE A 330 9.54 -4.04 -17.34
CA ILE A 330 8.56 -2.95 -17.44
C ILE A 330 7.54 -3.16 -16.33
N ASP A 331 7.60 -2.33 -15.29
CA ASP A 331 6.90 -2.55 -14.03
C ASP A 331 5.74 -1.56 -13.84
N PHE A 332 4.52 -2.06 -14.07
CA PHE A 332 3.29 -1.30 -13.96
C PHE A 332 2.84 -1.23 -12.50
N GLY A 333 3.18 -0.12 -11.86
CA GLY A 333 2.87 0.23 -10.48
C GLY A 333 4.02 -0.08 -9.52
N ILE A 334 5.24 0.29 -9.90
CA ILE A 334 6.50 0.03 -9.17
C ILE A 334 6.53 0.58 -7.73
N LEU A 335 5.70 1.59 -7.41
CA LEU A 335 5.59 2.25 -6.11
C LEU A 335 6.92 2.72 -5.50
N TYR A 336 7.58 1.86 -4.72
CA TYR A 336 8.85 2.09 -4.02
C TYR A 336 9.94 1.06 -4.38
N GLY A 337 9.66 0.14 -5.30
CA GLY A 337 10.61 -0.86 -5.81
C GLY A 337 10.85 -2.08 -4.92
N PHE A 338 10.07 -2.29 -3.84
CA PHE A 338 10.29 -3.36 -2.84
C PHE A 338 10.41 -4.79 -3.39
N GLN A 339 9.88 -5.07 -4.59
CA GLN A 339 10.05 -6.35 -5.27
C GLN A 339 11.51 -6.62 -5.67
N TRP A 340 12.23 -5.59 -6.11
CA TRP A 340 13.45 -5.75 -6.91
C TRP A 340 14.75 -6.06 -6.13
N PRO A 341 14.98 -5.63 -4.87
CA PRO A 341 16.19 -5.97 -4.11
C PRO A 341 16.57 -7.46 -4.11
N CYS A 342 15.61 -8.37 -3.90
CA CYS A 342 15.89 -9.81 -3.92
C CYS A 342 16.25 -10.33 -5.33
N LEU A 343 15.70 -9.76 -6.40
CA LEU A 343 16.06 -10.14 -7.78
C LEU A 343 17.46 -9.58 -8.14
N ILE A 344 17.77 -8.34 -7.77
CA ILE A 344 19.08 -7.71 -8.01
C ILE A 344 20.19 -8.54 -7.35
N GLN A 345 20.00 -8.93 -6.08
CA GLN A 345 20.97 -9.79 -5.40
C GLN A 345 21.10 -11.15 -6.09
N ALA A 346 19.99 -11.82 -6.45
CA ALA A 346 20.05 -13.10 -7.17
C ALA A 346 20.81 -12.98 -8.50
N LEU A 347 20.57 -11.91 -9.27
CA LEU A 347 21.25 -11.64 -10.55
C LEU A 347 22.76 -11.40 -10.37
N SER A 348 23.20 -10.74 -9.29
CA SER A 348 24.64 -10.57 -8.98
C SER A 348 25.37 -11.89 -8.78
N THR A 349 24.67 -12.92 -8.30
CA THR A 349 25.19 -14.28 -8.09
C THR A 349 24.91 -15.25 -9.24
N ARG A 350 24.38 -14.78 -10.38
CA ARG A 350 24.05 -15.61 -11.54
C ARG A 350 25.32 -16.19 -12.16
N GLU A 351 25.27 -17.46 -12.56
CA GLU A 351 26.32 -18.08 -13.38
C GLU A 351 26.55 -17.27 -14.67
N GLY A 352 27.81 -17.02 -15.02
CA GLY A 352 28.16 -16.09 -16.11
C GLY A 352 28.09 -14.60 -15.76
N GLY A 353 27.80 -14.24 -14.50
CA GLY A 353 27.67 -12.86 -14.02
C GLY A 353 26.29 -12.25 -14.28
N PRO A 354 25.99 -11.06 -13.74
CA PRO A 354 24.70 -10.38 -13.94
C PRO A 354 24.48 -9.95 -15.40
N PRO A 355 23.23 -9.92 -15.89
CA PRO A 355 22.89 -9.27 -17.15
C PRO A 355 22.89 -7.74 -16.99
N MET A 356 22.84 -7.00 -18.10
CA MET A 356 22.38 -5.61 -18.06
C MET A 356 20.91 -5.61 -17.62
N LEU A 357 20.61 -4.97 -16.48
CA LEU A 357 19.27 -4.85 -15.93
C LEU A 357 18.68 -3.48 -16.31
N ARG A 358 17.79 -3.48 -17.29
CA ARG A 358 16.94 -2.32 -17.63
C ARG A 358 15.66 -2.39 -16.82
N VAL A 359 15.26 -1.30 -16.17
CA VAL A 359 13.95 -1.19 -15.52
C VAL A 359 13.23 0.07 -15.97
N THR A 360 12.06 -0.10 -16.58
CA THR A 360 11.10 0.98 -16.83
C THR A 360 10.05 0.96 -15.73
N GLY A 361 10.20 1.85 -14.75
CA GLY A 361 9.27 1.98 -13.63
C GLY A 361 8.08 2.88 -13.98
N ILE A 362 6.86 2.34 -13.87
CA ILE A 362 5.65 3.05 -14.27
C ILE A 362 4.77 3.24 -13.03
N GLU A 363 4.24 4.45 -12.84
CA GLU A 363 3.32 4.75 -11.75
C GLU A 363 2.30 5.84 -12.16
N LEU A 364 1.18 5.90 -11.45
CA LEU A 364 0.22 7.01 -11.60
C LEU A 364 0.85 8.33 -11.09
N PRO A 365 0.57 9.48 -11.74
CA PRO A 365 1.07 10.78 -11.31
C PRO A 365 0.71 11.10 -9.85
N GLN A 366 1.68 11.62 -9.09
CA GLN A 366 1.38 12.20 -7.77
C GLN A 366 0.58 13.51 -7.92
N PRO A 367 -0.30 13.85 -6.96
CA PRO A 367 -0.86 15.20 -6.84
C PRO A 367 0.24 16.26 -6.60
N GLY A 368 -0.06 17.52 -6.95
CA GLY A 368 0.83 18.65 -6.73
C GLY A 368 1.89 18.85 -7.80
N PHE A 369 2.94 19.62 -7.48
CA PHE A 369 3.92 20.13 -8.43
C PHE A 369 5.00 19.11 -8.88
N ARG A 370 5.06 17.92 -8.25
CA ARG A 370 6.08 16.89 -8.52
C ARG A 370 5.48 15.51 -8.84
N PRO A 371 4.76 15.39 -9.98
CA PRO A 371 4.00 14.18 -10.32
C PRO A 371 4.86 12.91 -10.48
N SER A 372 6.15 13.04 -10.82
CA SER A 372 7.08 11.94 -11.10
C SER A 372 8.07 11.62 -9.97
N GLU A 373 8.18 12.46 -8.95
CA GLU A 373 9.27 12.42 -7.96
C GLU A 373 9.43 11.07 -7.23
N ARG A 374 8.32 10.41 -6.85
CA ARG A 374 8.35 9.09 -6.21
C ARG A 374 8.95 7.99 -7.12
N VAL A 375 8.62 8.01 -8.41
CA VAL A 375 9.13 7.01 -9.36
C VAL A 375 10.58 7.31 -9.76
N GLU A 376 10.95 8.59 -9.88
CA GLU A 376 12.35 9.01 -10.03
C GLU A 376 13.24 8.60 -8.85
N GLU A 377 12.82 8.87 -7.61
CA GLU A 377 13.59 8.50 -6.41
C GLU A 377 13.61 6.97 -6.21
N THR A 378 12.56 6.25 -6.61
CA THR A 378 12.63 4.78 -6.69
C THR A 378 13.71 4.31 -7.65
N GLY A 379 13.86 4.95 -8.81
CA GLY A 379 14.99 4.74 -9.72
C GLY A 379 16.36 4.99 -9.07
N ARG A 380 16.51 6.11 -8.35
CA ARG A 380 17.74 6.46 -7.61
C ARG A 380 18.09 5.40 -6.55
N ARG A 381 17.10 4.92 -5.80
CA ARG A 381 17.25 3.87 -4.78
C ARG A 381 17.66 2.53 -5.39
N LEU A 382 17.01 2.13 -6.48
CA LEU A 382 17.35 0.90 -7.21
C LEU A 382 18.76 0.98 -7.84
N LYS A 383 19.18 2.13 -8.37
CA LYS A 383 20.55 2.35 -8.88
C LYS A 383 21.59 2.15 -7.78
N ARG A 384 21.43 2.80 -6.62
CA ARG A 384 22.31 2.62 -5.44
C ARG A 384 22.39 1.15 -5.00
N PHE A 385 21.28 0.42 -5.05
CA PHE A 385 21.24 -1.00 -4.70
C PHE A 385 21.94 -1.87 -5.75
N CYS A 386 21.76 -1.60 -7.06
CA CYS A 386 22.46 -2.32 -8.12
C CYS A 386 23.98 -2.11 -8.05
N ASP A 387 24.44 -0.87 -7.79
CA ASP A 387 25.86 -0.55 -7.63
C ASP A 387 26.50 -1.34 -6.48
N LYS A 388 25.80 -1.44 -5.33
CA LYS A 388 26.21 -2.23 -4.15
C LYS A 388 26.40 -3.72 -4.44
N PHE A 389 25.72 -4.25 -5.45
CA PHE A 389 25.80 -5.65 -5.89
C PHE A 389 26.52 -5.81 -7.26
N ASN A 390 27.18 -4.76 -7.77
CA ASN A 390 27.86 -4.74 -9.08
C ASN A 390 26.99 -5.21 -10.26
N VAL A 391 25.67 -4.95 -10.21
CA VAL A 391 24.73 -5.25 -11.30
C VAL A 391 24.70 -4.04 -12.25
N PRO A 392 25.09 -4.19 -13.54
CA PRO A 392 24.97 -3.09 -14.51
C PRO A 392 23.49 -2.76 -14.71
N PHE A 393 23.13 -1.49 -14.54
CA PHE A 393 21.74 -1.06 -14.36
C PHE A 393 21.42 0.25 -15.10
N GLU A 394 20.28 0.24 -15.79
CA GLU A 394 19.69 1.37 -16.48
C GLU A 394 18.24 1.56 -16.02
N TYR A 395 17.82 2.80 -15.78
CA TYR A 395 16.47 3.11 -15.33
C TYR A 395 15.78 4.11 -16.25
N SER A 396 14.47 3.93 -16.43
CA SER A 396 13.57 4.89 -17.07
C SER A 396 12.26 4.94 -16.27
N PHE A 397 11.55 6.07 -16.31
CA PHE A 397 10.34 6.26 -15.53
C PHE A 397 9.19 6.85 -16.34
N ILE A 398 7.96 6.46 -16.01
CA ILE A 398 6.75 7.00 -16.60
C ILE A 398 5.75 7.32 -15.49
N ALA A 399 5.46 8.61 -15.31
CA ALA A 399 4.37 9.09 -14.47
C ALA A 399 3.17 9.47 -15.35
N LYS A 400 2.31 8.51 -15.69
CA LYS A 400 1.15 8.67 -16.58
C LYS A 400 -0.02 7.80 -16.15
N LYS A 401 -1.24 8.13 -16.59
CA LYS A 401 -2.36 7.18 -16.57
C LYS A 401 -2.08 6.04 -17.55
N TRP A 402 -2.33 4.79 -17.15
CA TRP A 402 -1.81 3.63 -17.88
C TRP A 402 -2.46 3.44 -19.26
N GLU A 403 -3.72 3.81 -19.39
CA GLU A 403 -4.46 3.87 -20.64
C GLU A 403 -3.99 4.98 -21.60
N THR A 404 -3.04 5.83 -21.19
CA THR A 404 -2.41 6.88 -22.01
C THR A 404 -0.94 6.60 -22.36
N ILE A 405 -0.40 5.43 -21.96
CA ILE A 405 0.98 5.03 -22.28
C ILE A 405 1.01 4.37 -23.66
N THR A 406 1.98 4.75 -24.49
CA THR A 406 2.19 4.17 -25.83
C THR A 406 3.33 3.15 -25.81
N LEU A 407 3.51 2.40 -26.91
CA LEU A 407 4.66 1.51 -27.06
C LEU A 407 5.97 2.30 -27.18
N ASP A 408 5.93 3.47 -27.81
CA ASP A 408 7.10 4.33 -28.02
C ASP A 408 7.63 4.96 -26.71
N ASP A 409 6.75 5.18 -25.72
CA ASP A 409 7.14 5.62 -24.37
C ASP A 409 8.08 4.63 -23.65
N LEU A 410 8.08 3.35 -24.05
CA LEU A 410 8.69 2.25 -23.29
C LEU A 410 10.13 1.91 -23.74
N VAL A 411 10.61 2.46 -24.86
CA VAL A 411 11.98 2.33 -25.38
C VAL A 411 12.53 0.89 -25.29
N ILE A 412 11.83 -0.03 -25.97
CA ILE A 412 12.16 -1.46 -26.01
C ILE A 412 13.20 -1.72 -27.11
N ASN A 413 14.31 -2.36 -26.77
CA ASN A 413 15.41 -2.65 -27.69
C ASN A 413 15.28 -4.03 -28.34
N SER A 414 15.67 -4.14 -29.61
CA SER A 414 15.72 -5.43 -30.31
C SER A 414 16.75 -6.38 -29.67
N GLY A 415 16.26 -7.48 -29.09
CA GLY A 415 17.09 -8.57 -28.56
C GLY A 415 17.27 -8.60 -27.05
N GLU A 416 16.68 -7.65 -26.30
CA GLU A 416 16.59 -7.77 -24.84
C GLU A 416 15.48 -8.73 -24.42
N THR A 417 15.65 -9.42 -23.29
CA THR A 417 14.61 -10.29 -22.71
C THR A 417 13.62 -9.41 -21.94
N THR A 418 12.39 -9.31 -22.43
CA THR A 418 11.40 -8.35 -21.91
C THR A 418 10.41 -9.02 -20.96
N VAL A 419 10.21 -8.40 -19.80
CA VAL A 419 9.23 -8.81 -18.78
C VAL A 419 8.25 -7.66 -18.55
N VAL A 420 6.95 -7.94 -18.57
CA VAL A 420 5.93 -7.04 -18.00
C VAL A 420 5.60 -7.56 -16.60
N ASN A 421 5.66 -6.68 -15.60
CA ASN A 421 5.29 -6.97 -14.21
C ASN A 421 4.11 -6.08 -13.80
N CYS A 422 3.10 -6.65 -13.16
CA CYS A 422 2.01 -5.89 -12.53
C CYS A 422 1.42 -6.68 -11.35
N ILE A 423 1.69 -6.22 -10.12
CA ILE A 423 1.39 -6.96 -8.89
C ILE A 423 0.63 -6.08 -7.89
N LEU A 424 -0.67 -6.36 -7.72
CA LEU A 424 -1.64 -5.68 -6.86
C LEU A 424 -1.91 -4.20 -7.23
N ARG A 425 -2.14 -3.92 -8.52
CA ARG A 425 -2.21 -2.54 -9.06
C ARG A 425 -3.26 -2.31 -10.16
N LEU A 426 -3.60 -3.30 -10.99
CA LEU A 426 -4.58 -3.11 -12.08
C LEU A 426 -6.00 -2.86 -11.54
N GLN A 427 -6.27 -3.23 -10.28
CA GLN A 427 -7.51 -2.87 -9.59
C GLN A 427 -7.74 -1.35 -9.40
N TYR A 428 -6.72 -0.49 -9.58
CA TYR A 428 -6.84 0.97 -9.50
C TYR A 428 -7.03 1.64 -10.86
N THR A 429 -6.84 0.92 -11.97
CA THR A 429 -7.21 1.37 -13.31
C THR A 429 -8.74 1.35 -13.43
N PRO A 430 -9.40 2.37 -14.02
CA PRO A 430 -10.86 2.35 -14.16
C PRO A 430 -11.38 1.18 -15.01
N ASP A 431 -12.68 0.89 -14.87
CA ASP A 431 -13.38 -0.21 -15.55
C ASP A 431 -14.47 0.31 -16.51
N GLU A 432 -15.35 -0.58 -16.97
CA GLU A 432 -16.41 -0.28 -17.93
C GLU A 432 -17.48 0.72 -17.43
N THR A 433 -17.53 1.08 -16.13
CA THR A 433 -18.47 2.12 -15.67
C THR A 433 -18.04 3.53 -16.04
N GLU A 434 -16.75 3.75 -16.36
CA GLU A 434 -16.23 5.07 -16.70
C GLU A 434 -16.10 5.30 -18.22
N SER A 435 -15.83 4.26 -19.01
CA SER A 435 -15.77 4.37 -20.48
C SER A 435 -16.08 3.06 -21.22
N LEU A 436 -16.76 3.19 -22.37
CA LEU A 436 -17.12 2.07 -23.26
C LEU A 436 -15.92 1.23 -23.70
N ASN A 437 -14.77 1.89 -23.92
CA ASN A 437 -13.48 1.22 -24.06
C ASN A 437 -12.84 1.19 -22.67
N SER A 438 -12.75 0.00 -22.08
CA SER A 438 -12.24 -0.18 -20.71
C SER A 438 -10.76 0.18 -20.60
N PRO A 439 -10.34 1.07 -19.69
CA PRO A 439 -8.93 1.42 -19.49
C PRO A 439 -8.07 0.20 -19.11
N ARG A 440 -8.65 -0.81 -18.45
CA ARG A 440 -8.03 -2.12 -18.18
C ARG A 440 -7.72 -2.90 -19.46
N ASP A 441 -8.69 -3.02 -20.36
CA ASP A 441 -8.50 -3.75 -21.61
C ASP A 441 -7.52 -2.97 -22.54
N THR A 442 -7.47 -1.63 -22.46
CA THR A 442 -6.43 -0.80 -23.10
C THR A 442 -5.02 -1.09 -22.54
N ALA A 443 -4.86 -1.13 -21.21
CA ALA A 443 -3.57 -1.45 -20.58
C ALA A 443 -3.13 -2.89 -20.91
N LEU A 444 -4.04 -3.87 -20.84
CA LEU A 444 -3.75 -5.26 -21.23
C LEU A 444 -3.42 -5.39 -22.73
N LYS A 445 -4.00 -4.55 -23.59
CA LYS A 445 -3.60 -4.47 -25.00
C LYS A 445 -2.18 -3.91 -25.14
N LEU A 446 -1.81 -2.84 -24.43
CA LEU A 446 -0.42 -2.36 -24.39
C LEU A 446 0.53 -3.47 -23.93
N PHE A 447 0.19 -4.21 -22.86
CA PHE A 447 0.99 -5.34 -22.40
C PHE A 447 1.16 -6.41 -23.49
N ARG A 448 0.13 -6.62 -24.32
CA ARG A 448 0.21 -7.54 -25.47
C ARG A 448 1.07 -6.97 -26.59
N ASP A 449 0.98 -5.69 -26.88
CA ASP A 449 1.72 -5.02 -27.96
C ASP A 449 3.22 -4.88 -27.63
N ILE A 450 3.60 -4.79 -26.34
CA ILE A 450 4.98 -5.01 -25.84
C ILE A 450 5.54 -6.38 -26.24
N ASN A 451 4.65 -7.39 -26.39
CA ASN A 451 5.00 -8.77 -26.77
C ASN A 451 6.12 -9.41 -25.90
N PRO A 452 6.03 -9.37 -24.55
CA PRO A 452 7.12 -9.79 -23.67
C PRO A 452 7.35 -11.31 -23.65
N GLU A 453 8.57 -11.74 -23.35
CA GLU A 453 8.88 -13.15 -23.05
C GLU A 453 8.06 -13.67 -21.87
N LEU A 454 7.70 -12.80 -20.91
CA LEU A 454 6.91 -13.13 -19.72
C LEU A 454 6.07 -11.93 -19.29
N PHE A 455 4.79 -12.14 -19.02
CA PHE A 455 3.95 -11.21 -18.26
C PHE A 455 3.63 -11.85 -16.92
N VAL A 456 4.06 -11.21 -15.82
CA VAL A 456 3.74 -11.61 -14.44
C VAL A 456 2.59 -10.75 -13.94
N PHE A 457 1.53 -11.40 -13.47
CA PHE A 457 0.33 -10.73 -12.97
C PHE A 457 -0.05 -11.26 -11.58
N ALA A 458 -0.39 -10.37 -10.65
CA ALA A 458 -1.05 -10.76 -9.41
C ALA A 458 -2.04 -9.69 -8.96
N GLU A 459 -3.15 -10.10 -8.34
CA GLU A 459 -4.20 -9.16 -7.90
C GLU A 459 -5.00 -9.68 -6.70
N ILE A 460 -5.70 -8.77 -6.01
CA ILE A 460 -6.63 -9.12 -4.93
C ILE A 460 -7.83 -9.89 -5.51
N ASN A 461 -8.20 -11.01 -4.89
CA ASN A 461 -9.39 -11.78 -5.26
C ASN A 461 -10.67 -11.17 -4.63
N GLY A 462 -11.01 -9.94 -5.04
CA GLY A 462 -12.17 -9.20 -4.54
C GLY A 462 -13.43 -9.41 -5.39
N MET A 463 -14.59 -9.48 -4.71
CA MET A 463 -15.92 -9.51 -5.34
C MET A 463 -16.70 -8.20 -5.16
N TYR A 464 -16.05 -7.16 -4.62
CA TYR A 464 -16.70 -5.94 -4.14
C TYR A 464 -16.72 -4.76 -5.14
N ASN A 465 -16.42 -4.96 -6.43
CA ASN A 465 -16.70 -3.96 -7.47
C ASN A 465 -18.08 -4.13 -8.14
N SER A 466 -19.10 -4.54 -7.38
CA SER A 466 -20.47 -4.63 -7.91
C SER A 466 -21.04 -3.22 -8.18
N PRO A 467 -21.82 -3.00 -9.26
CA PRO A 467 -22.49 -1.71 -9.51
C PRO A 467 -23.62 -1.41 -8.52
N PHE A 468 -24.11 -2.40 -7.75
CA PHE A 468 -25.15 -2.21 -6.73
C PHE A 468 -24.55 -2.06 -5.32
N PHE A 469 -24.84 -0.95 -4.63
CA PHE A 469 -24.22 -0.58 -3.34
C PHE A 469 -24.28 -1.69 -2.29
N LEU A 470 -25.46 -2.25 -2.00
CA LEU A 470 -25.62 -3.30 -0.99
C LEU A 470 -24.83 -4.59 -1.31
N THR A 471 -24.63 -4.88 -2.59
CA THR A 471 -23.81 -6.03 -3.00
C THR A 471 -22.33 -5.72 -2.78
N ARG A 472 -21.80 -4.57 -3.24
CA ARG A 472 -20.39 -4.21 -2.97
C ARG A 472 -20.10 -4.06 -1.47
N PHE A 473 -21.00 -3.43 -0.71
CA PHE A 473 -20.86 -3.29 0.75
C PHE A 473 -20.77 -4.64 1.46
N ARG A 474 -21.67 -5.58 1.15
CA ARG A 474 -21.68 -6.93 1.72
C ARG A 474 -20.41 -7.72 1.38
N GLU A 475 -19.95 -7.66 0.13
CA GLU A 475 -18.74 -8.36 -0.30
C GLU A 475 -17.46 -7.71 0.27
N ALA A 476 -17.44 -6.38 0.43
CA ALA A 476 -16.35 -5.65 1.09
C ALA A 476 -16.30 -6.01 2.58
N LEU A 477 -17.45 -5.95 3.28
CA LEU A 477 -17.58 -6.36 4.67
C LEU A 477 -17.08 -7.79 4.86
N PHE A 478 -17.54 -8.72 4.01
CA PHE A 478 -17.07 -10.09 4.07
C PHE A 478 -15.57 -10.23 3.79
N HIS A 479 -15.00 -9.53 2.80
CA HIS A 479 -13.57 -9.56 2.50
C HIS A 479 -12.72 -9.00 3.66
N CYS A 480 -13.05 -7.81 4.15
CA CYS A 480 -12.34 -7.17 5.25
C CYS A 480 -12.47 -7.96 6.56
N SER A 481 -13.62 -8.59 6.87
CA SER A 481 -13.73 -9.51 8.02
C SER A 481 -12.67 -10.61 7.98
N SER A 482 -12.34 -11.18 6.82
CA SER A 482 -11.28 -12.19 6.71
C SER A 482 -9.87 -11.62 6.87
N LEU A 483 -9.64 -10.35 6.55
CA LEU A 483 -8.33 -9.70 6.75
C LEU A 483 -8.12 -9.21 8.19
N PHE A 484 -9.18 -8.76 8.86
CA PHE A 484 -9.12 -8.40 10.29
C PHE A 484 -9.01 -9.65 11.18
N ASP A 485 -9.76 -10.73 10.91
CA ASP A 485 -9.60 -12.05 11.57
C ASP A 485 -8.21 -12.67 11.32
N MET A 486 -7.59 -12.36 10.17
CA MET A 486 -6.20 -12.75 9.88
C MET A 486 -5.23 -11.98 10.79
N PHE A 487 -5.27 -10.64 10.78
CA PHE A 487 -4.37 -9.83 11.61
C PHE A 487 -4.51 -10.12 13.11
N GLU A 488 -5.72 -10.37 13.60
CA GLU A 488 -5.97 -10.75 15.01
C GLU A 488 -5.29 -12.06 15.41
N ALA A 489 -5.17 -13.01 14.49
CA ALA A 489 -4.53 -14.30 14.73
C ALA A 489 -3.02 -14.29 14.46
N THR A 490 -2.49 -13.26 13.79
CA THR A 490 -1.07 -13.17 13.39
C THR A 490 -0.28 -12.08 14.11
N THR A 491 -0.94 -11.18 14.86
CA THR A 491 -0.32 -9.99 15.44
C THR A 491 -0.72 -9.82 16.90
N SER A 492 0.19 -10.20 17.81
CA SER A 492 -0.03 -10.24 19.26
C SER A 492 0.01 -8.88 19.97
N GLU A 493 0.46 -7.82 19.29
CA GLU A 493 0.64 -6.49 19.85
C GLU A 493 -0.20 -5.46 19.09
N GLU A 494 -0.72 -4.46 19.80
CA GLU A 494 -1.17 -3.21 19.18
C GLU A 494 0.03 -2.27 19.07
N ASN A 495 0.37 -1.85 17.85
CA ASN A 495 1.46 -0.91 17.57
C ASN A 495 1.19 -0.16 16.25
N ASP A 496 1.92 0.94 16.02
CA ASP A 496 1.80 1.77 14.80
C ASP A 496 1.77 0.94 13.51
N CYS A 497 2.62 -0.09 13.41
CA CYS A 497 2.76 -0.88 12.18
C CYS A 497 1.49 -1.69 11.89
N ARG A 498 0.80 -2.19 12.92
CA ARG A 498 -0.54 -2.81 12.79
C ARG A 498 -1.58 -1.79 12.36
N THR A 499 -1.72 -0.69 13.08
CA THR A 499 -2.75 0.33 12.82
C THR A 499 -2.60 0.96 11.43
N LEU A 500 -1.35 1.19 10.99
CA LEU A 500 -1.05 1.69 9.65
C LEU A 500 -1.25 0.62 8.57
N ALA A 501 -0.95 -0.66 8.82
CA ALA A 501 -1.26 -1.75 7.88
C ALA A 501 -2.77 -1.93 7.68
N GLU A 502 -3.55 -1.95 8.77
CA GLU A 502 -5.00 -2.02 8.72
C GLU A 502 -5.59 -0.81 7.98
N ARG A 503 -5.11 0.42 8.27
CA ARG A 503 -5.56 1.65 7.61
C ARG A 503 -5.21 1.73 6.12
N GLU A 504 -3.94 1.53 5.76
CA GLU A 504 -3.41 1.86 4.42
C GLU A 504 -3.43 0.70 3.42
N LEU A 505 -3.35 -0.54 3.90
CA LEU A 505 -3.15 -1.73 3.05
C LEU A 505 -4.33 -2.73 3.08
N ILE A 506 -5.20 -2.67 4.11
CA ILE A 506 -6.39 -3.51 4.21
C ILE A 506 -7.66 -2.72 3.88
N ILE A 507 -7.91 -1.62 4.60
CA ILE A 507 -9.25 -1.02 4.65
C ILE A 507 -9.44 0.14 3.66
N ARG A 508 -8.38 0.86 3.30
CA ARG A 508 -8.39 2.01 2.36
C ARG A 508 -9.22 1.75 1.09
N ASP A 509 -9.00 0.61 0.45
CA ASP A 509 -9.65 0.26 -0.82
C ASP A 509 -11.14 -0.06 -0.62
N ALA A 510 -11.49 -0.72 0.49
CA ALA A 510 -12.88 -0.94 0.87
C ALA A 510 -13.58 0.37 1.27
N MET A 511 -12.90 1.30 1.94
CA MET A 511 -13.43 2.62 2.25
C MET A 511 -13.78 3.40 0.97
N SER A 512 -12.94 3.34 -0.08
CA SER A 512 -13.27 3.92 -1.39
C SER A 512 -14.50 3.26 -2.03
N VAL A 513 -14.59 1.92 -1.97
CA VAL A 513 -15.73 1.17 -2.52
C VAL A 513 -17.05 1.48 -1.80
N ILE A 514 -16.99 1.79 -0.50
CA ILE A 514 -18.16 2.10 0.32
C ILE A 514 -18.54 3.58 0.21
N ALA A 515 -17.58 4.51 0.27
CA ALA A 515 -17.84 5.94 0.26
C ALA A 515 -18.15 6.50 -1.14
N CYS A 516 -17.41 6.07 -2.17
CA CYS A 516 -17.37 6.76 -3.46
C CYS A 516 -18.19 6.08 -4.57
N GLU A 517 -18.52 6.86 -5.61
CA GLU A 517 -19.06 6.39 -6.89
C GLU A 517 -18.31 7.03 -8.07
N GLY A 518 -18.47 6.45 -9.27
CA GLY A 518 -17.92 7.01 -10.50
C GLY A 518 -16.39 7.22 -10.42
N PRO A 519 -15.86 8.34 -10.96
CA PRO A 519 -14.42 8.61 -10.97
C PRO A 519 -13.76 8.56 -9.59
N GLU A 520 -14.49 8.96 -8.54
CA GLU A 520 -13.99 9.04 -7.16
C GLU A 520 -13.80 7.66 -6.50
N ARG A 521 -14.41 6.60 -7.07
CA ARG A 521 -14.17 5.22 -6.64
C ARG A 521 -12.90 4.69 -7.32
N PHE A 522 -11.74 4.99 -6.74
CA PHE A 522 -10.45 4.57 -7.29
C PHE A 522 -10.22 3.05 -7.18
N ALA A 523 -10.72 2.39 -6.13
CA ALA A 523 -10.51 0.96 -5.91
C ALA A 523 -11.64 0.12 -6.54
N ARG A 524 -11.27 -0.76 -7.48
CA ARG A 524 -12.21 -1.53 -8.33
C ARG A 524 -11.75 -2.99 -8.50
N PRO A 525 -11.69 -3.80 -7.43
CA PRO A 525 -11.17 -5.16 -7.50
C PRO A 525 -12.08 -6.13 -8.27
N GLU A 526 -11.45 -7.10 -8.94
CA GLU A 526 -12.12 -8.18 -9.66
C GLU A 526 -11.52 -9.53 -9.26
N THR A 527 -12.30 -10.61 -9.37
CA THR A 527 -11.81 -11.96 -9.09
C THR A 527 -10.76 -12.42 -10.09
N TYR A 528 -9.89 -13.36 -9.70
CA TYR A 528 -8.90 -13.95 -10.59
C TYR A 528 -9.52 -14.55 -11.88
N LYS A 529 -10.77 -15.00 -11.83
CA LYS A 529 -11.51 -15.54 -12.98
C LYS A 529 -11.89 -14.46 -14.00
N GLN A 530 -12.23 -13.26 -13.54
CA GLN A 530 -12.51 -12.12 -14.42
C GLN A 530 -11.21 -11.65 -15.08
N TRP A 531 -10.12 -11.49 -14.30
CA TRP A 531 -8.80 -11.18 -14.85
C TRP A 531 -8.32 -12.24 -15.85
N GLN A 532 -8.50 -13.53 -15.58
CA GLN A 532 -8.21 -14.60 -16.53
C GLN A 532 -8.96 -14.40 -17.87
N VAL A 533 -10.25 -14.04 -17.83
CA VAL A 533 -11.02 -13.77 -19.06
C VAL A 533 -10.49 -12.54 -19.79
N ARG A 534 -10.14 -11.46 -19.09
CA ARG A 534 -9.55 -10.24 -19.69
C ARG A 534 -8.19 -10.52 -20.33
N ILE A 535 -7.29 -11.18 -19.61
CA ILE A 535 -5.92 -11.47 -20.07
C ILE A 535 -5.93 -12.44 -21.27
N LEU A 536 -6.79 -13.46 -21.25
CA LEU A 536 -7.02 -14.34 -22.41
C LEU A 536 -7.57 -13.56 -23.62
N ARG A 537 -8.56 -12.67 -23.41
CA ARG A 537 -9.13 -11.81 -24.46
C ARG A 537 -8.08 -10.87 -25.07
N ALA A 538 -7.16 -10.36 -24.26
CA ALA A 538 -6.03 -9.54 -24.71
C ALA A 538 -4.95 -10.33 -25.49
N GLY A 539 -5.18 -11.60 -25.84
CA GLY A 539 -4.27 -12.37 -26.69
C GLY A 539 -3.05 -12.93 -25.95
N PHE A 540 -3.15 -13.12 -24.63
CA PHE A 540 -2.21 -13.93 -23.86
C PHE A 540 -2.68 -15.38 -23.72
N ARG A 541 -1.75 -16.25 -23.33
CA ARG A 541 -1.99 -17.63 -22.90
C ARG A 541 -1.26 -17.86 -21.57
N PRO A 542 -1.75 -18.76 -20.70
CA PRO A 542 -1.09 -19.05 -19.44
C PRO A 542 0.34 -19.58 -19.64
N ALA A 543 1.22 -19.19 -18.74
CA ALA A 543 2.53 -19.80 -18.53
C ALA A 543 2.46 -20.67 -17.27
N LYS A 544 3.12 -21.82 -17.31
CA LYS A 544 3.13 -22.76 -16.20
C LYS A 544 4.18 -22.34 -15.17
N LEU A 545 3.73 -21.91 -13.98
CA LEU A 545 4.60 -21.71 -12.82
C LEU A 545 5.40 -22.99 -12.51
N ASN A 546 6.66 -22.84 -12.12
CA ASN A 546 7.52 -23.98 -11.80
C ASN A 546 6.98 -24.70 -10.54
N LYS A 547 6.88 -26.03 -10.60
CA LYS A 547 6.48 -26.88 -9.46
C LYS A 547 7.41 -26.71 -8.26
N GLN A 548 8.70 -26.44 -8.49
CA GLN A 548 9.67 -26.25 -7.42
C GLN A 548 9.46 -24.92 -6.68
N ILE A 549 9.27 -23.81 -7.41
CA ILE A 549 8.86 -22.51 -6.83
C ILE A 549 7.58 -22.67 -5.97
N MET A 550 6.58 -23.39 -6.49
CA MET A 550 5.33 -23.65 -5.76
C MET A 550 5.54 -24.50 -4.49
N LYS A 551 6.48 -25.45 -4.51
CA LYS A 551 6.82 -26.31 -3.36
C LYS A 551 7.57 -25.53 -2.29
N GLU A 552 8.59 -24.76 -2.69
CA GLU A 552 9.35 -23.88 -1.80
C GLU A 552 8.46 -22.81 -1.16
N GLY A 553 7.61 -22.11 -1.93
CA GLY A 553 6.69 -21.11 -1.40
C GLY A 553 5.73 -21.68 -0.34
N LYS A 554 5.11 -22.85 -0.64
CA LYS A 554 4.29 -23.59 0.34
C LYS A 554 5.06 -23.90 1.63
N GLU A 555 6.32 -24.32 1.52
CA GLU A 555 7.16 -24.67 2.67
C GLU A 555 7.60 -23.43 3.47
N ILE A 556 7.95 -22.32 2.81
CA ILE A 556 8.27 -21.04 3.47
C ILE A 556 7.08 -20.55 4.31
N VAL A 557 5.86 -20.60 3.76
CA VAL A 557 4.64 -20.25 4.50
C VAL A 557 4.42 -21.21 5.67
N ARG A 558 4.57 -22.53 5.46
CA ARG A 558 4.42 -23.55 6.51
C ARG A 558 5.43 -23.40 7.67
N GLN A 559 6.62 -22.88 7.38
CA GLN A 559 7.69 -22.69 8.39
C GLN A 559 7.61 -21.34 9.12
N ARG A 560 7.20 -20.26 8.45
CA ARG A 560 7.37 -18.88 8.96
C ARG A 560 6.07 -18.15 9.32
N TYR A 561 4.91 -18.65 8.91
CA TYR A 561 3.62 -17.98 9.08
C TYR A 561 2.58 -18.88 9.77
N HIS A 562 1.49 -18.27 10.24
CA HIS A 562 0.43 -19.01 10.95
C HIS A 562 -0.19 -20.12 10.07
N LYS A 563 -0.42 -21.29 10.68
CA LYS A 563 -0.88 -22.54 10.04
C LYS A 563 -2.15 -22.43 9.16
N ASP A 564 -2.99 -21.41 9.38
CA ASP A 564 -4.24 -21.20 8.63
C ASP A 564 -4.00 -20.48 7.28
N PHE A 565 -2.76 -20.04 7.01
CA PHE A 565 -2.34 -19.60 5.69
C PHE A 565 -2.15 -20.79 4.74
N VAL A 566 -2.69 -20.65 3.53
CA VAL A 566 -2.61 -21.67 2.48
C VAL A 566 -2.10 -21.04 1.20
N ILE A 567 -1.00 -21.58 0.66
CA ILE A 567 -0.68 -21.45 -0.76
C ILE A 567 -1.21 -22.68 -1.49
N ASP A 568 -1.90 -22.49 -2.61
CA ASP A 568 -2.29 -23.60 -3.49
C ASP A 568 -2.29 -23.25 -4.99
N ASN A 569 -2.73 -24.17 -5.86
CA ASN A 569 -2.71 -24.01 -7.31
C ASN A 569 -4.04 -24.42 -7.97
N ASP A 570 -4.64 -23.50 -8.71
CA ASP A 570 -5.75 -23.76 -9.64
C ASP A 570 -5.28 -23.51 -11.08
N ASN A 571 -5.13 -24.60 -11.84
CA ASN A 571 -4.64 -24.63 -13.23
C ASN A 571 -3.25 -24.00 -13.45
N HIS A 572 -3.20 -22.66 -13.43
CA HIS A 572 -2.02 -21.83 -13.72
C HIS A 572 -1.84 -20.67 -12.72
N TRP A 573 -2.70 -20.58 -11.70
CA TRP A 573 -2.63 -19.56 -10.66
C TRP A 573 -2.06 -20.11 -9.36
N MET A 574 -1.07 -19.44 -8.79
CA MET A 574 -0.75 -19.56 -7.37
C MET A 574 -1.81 -18.78 -6.59
N PHE A 575 -2.58 -19.47 -5.75
CA PHE A 575 -3.47 -18.84 -4.79
C PHE A 575 -2.79 -18.65 -3.45
N GLN A 576 -3.20 -17.59 -2.77
CA GLN A 576 -2.87 -17.31 -1.38
C GLN A 576 -4.16 -17.07 -0.61
N GLY A 577 -4.30 -17.70 0.54
CA GLY A 577 -5.53 -17.71 1.29
C GLY A 577 -5.37 -17.90 2.79
N TRP A 578 -6.47 -17.67 3.50
CA TRP A 578 -6.59 -17.71 4.95
C TRP A 578 -7.85 -18.47 5.34
N LYS A 579 -7.75 -19.44 6.27
CA LYS A 579 -8.87 -20.28 6.75
C LYS A 579 -9.74 -20.85 5.61
N GLY A 580 -9.10 -21.27 4.51
CA GLY A 580 -9.74 -21.84 3.33
C GLY A 580 -10.29 -20.84 2.30
N ARG A 581 -10.19 -19.52 2.53
CA ARG A 581 -10.59 -18.48 1.56
C ARG A 581 -9.41 -18.01 0.73
N VAL A 582 -9.54 -18.04 -0.60
CA VAL A 582 -8.58 -17.39 -1.52
C VAL A 582 -8.73 -15.87 -1.43
N LEU A 583 -7.68 -15.19 -0.99
CA LEU A 583 -7.60 -13.74 -0.82
C LEU A 583 -6.87 -13.05 -1.98
N TYR A 584 -5.84 -13.69 -2.53
CA TYR A 584 -5.01 -13.16 -3.62
C TYR A 584 -4.63 -14.27 -4.60
N ALA A 585 -4.34 -13.90 -5.85
CA ALA A 585 -3.91 -14.83 -6.88
C ALA A 585 -2.80 -14.24 -7.75
N LEU A 586 -1.76 -15.03 -8.03
CA LEU A 586 -0.65 -14.72 -8.95
C LEU A 586 -0.66 -15.72 -10.11
N SER A 587 -0.41 -15.25 -11.32
CA SER A 587 -0.22 -16.09 -12.51
C SER A 587 0.84 -15.49 -13.43
N CYS A 588 1.41 -16.35 -14.27
CA CYS A 588 2.34 -15.95 -15.32
C CYS A 588 1.71 -16.22 -16.69
N TRP A 589 2.07 -15.42 -17.66
CA TRP A 589 1.49 -15.40 -19.00
C TRP A 589 2.57 -15.23 -20.06
N LYS A 590 2.27 -15.65 -21.29
CA LYS A 590 3.06 -15.32 -22.48
C LYS A 590 2.13 -14.90 -23.61
N PRO A 591 2.61 -14.09 -24.57
CA PRO A 591 1.92 -13.88 -25.84
C PRO A 591 1.38 -15.19 -26.43
N ALA A 592 0.10 -15.19 -26.81
CA ALA A 592 -0.42 -16.17 -27.76
C ALA A 592 0.19 -15.85 -29.14
N LYS A 593 0.47 -16.89 -29.93
CA LYS A 593 0.82 -16.69 -31.35
C LYS A 593 -0.37 -16.01 -32.02
N LYS A 594 -0.11 -15.03 -32.90
CA LYS A 594 -1.14 -14.57 -33.86
C LYS A 594 -1.53 -15.80 -34.69
N GLN A 595 -2.83 -16.05 -34.81
CA GLN A 595 -3.40 -17.08 -35.67
C GLN A 595 -3.51 -16.56 -37.10
#